data_AF-A0A8T3ZSK1-F1
#
_entry.id   AF-A0A8T3ZSK1-F1
#
_cell.length_a   1.000
_cell.length_b   1.000
_cell.length_c   1.000
_cell.angle_alpha   90.00
_cell.angle_beta   90.00
_cell.angle_gamma   90.00
#
_symmetry.space_group_name_H-M   'P 1'
#
loop_
_entity.id
_entity.type
_entity.pdbx_description
1 polymer ?
#
loop_
_entity_poly.entity_id
_entity_poly.type
_entity_poly.pdbx_seq_one_letter_code
_entity_poly.pdbx_strand_id
1 'polypeptide(L)'
;MAEVSFDALRRVQLAEKNYASLSSLDSGFFKSYRLFLIEQRAGLHKNFSLEAATAYESARKVFSDVVQRREQKILLKALHDFHGESVSSQGLSAEEAALYASFISLFKQYEDGLLSDFGSPSGVERNSPGENTVTVRMLADLPQFVGISGIIGPFSASQQAALPAEDARLLVERGVAKEI
;
A
#
# COMPACT_ATOMS: atom_id res chain seq x y z
N MET A 1 -20.79 0.64 17.10
CA MET A 1 -20.25 -0.47 17.90
C MET A 1 -20.34 -1.71 17.04
N ALA A 2 -19.21 -2.34 16.70
CA ALA A 2 -19.19 -3.55 15.89
C ALA A 2 -19.93 -4.69 16.61
N GLU A 3 -20.78 -5.41 15.88
CA GLU A 3 -21.46 -6.61 16.38
C GLU A 3 -20.41 -7.71 16.62
N VAL A 4 -20.13 -8.04 17.89
CA VAL A 4 -19.13 -9.04 18.25
C VAL A 4 -19.79 -10.40 18.42
N SER A 5 -19.74 -11.22 17.36
CA SER A 5 -20.27 -12.58 17.34
C SER A 5 -19.38 -13.51 16.52
N PHE A 6 -19.44 -14.81 16.81
CA PHE A 6 -18.77 -15.84 15.99
C PHE A 6 -19.28 -15.84 14.55
N ASP A 7 -20.59 -15.61 14.34
CA ASP A 7 -21.17 -15.55 12.99
C ASP A 7 -20.68 -14.31 12.23
N ALA A 8 -20.54 -13.18 12.91
CA ALA A 8 -19.94 -11.98 12.34
C ALA A 8 -18.47 -12.22 11.94
N LEU A 9 -17.70 -12.95 12.75
CA LEU A 9 -16.32 -13.31 12.43
C LEU A 9 -16.25 -14.26 11.22
N ARG A 10 -17.18 -15.22 11.13
CA ARG A 10 -17.29 -16.14 10.01
C ARG A 10 -17.67 -15.42 8.71
N ARG A 11 -18.58 -14.43 8.77
CA ARG A 11 -18.93 -13.56 7.63
C ARG A 11 -17.70 -12.83 7.10
N VAL A 12 -16.89 -12.25 8.00
CA VAL A 12 -15.63 -11.60 7.62
C VAL A 12 -14.65 -12.62 7.01
N GLN A 13 -14.48 -13.80 7.62
CA GLN A 13 -13.61 -14.85 7.07
C GLN A 13 -14.02 -15.25 5.63
N LEU A 14 -15.32 -15.36 5.36
CA LEU A 14 -15.84 -15.67 4.03
C LEU A 14 -15.59 -14.53 3.05
N ALA A 15 -15.84 -13.28 3.45
CA ALA A 15 -15.53 -12.13 2.62
C ALA A 15 -14.03 -12.07 2.26
N GLU A 16 -13.15 -12.31 3.25
CA GLU A 16 -11.71 -12.32 3.03
C GLU A 16 -11.24 -13.47 2.13
N LYS A 17 -11.94 -14.61 2.13
CA LYS A 17 -11.69 -15.74 1.23
C LYS A 17 -12.13 -15.49 -0.20
N ASN A 18 -13.28 -14.85 -0.38
CA ASN A 18 -13.94 -14.78 -1.68
C ASN A 18 -13.50 -13.58 -2.52
N TYR A 19 -13.04 -12.51 -1.89
CA TYR A 19 -12.63 -11.29 -2.58
C TYR A 19 -11.12 -11.10 -2.49
N ALA A 20 -10.48 -10.70 -3.59
CA ALA A 20 -9.05 -10.43 -3.62
C ALA A 20 -8.69 -9.11 -2.90
N SER A 21 -9.59 -8.11 -2.97
CA SER A 21 -9.42 -6.83 -2.30
C SER A 21 -9.68 -6.92 -0.79
N LEU A 22 -9.12 -5.95 -0.04
CA LEU A 22 -9.43 -5.78 1.38
C LEU A 22 -10.91 -5.39 1.53
N SER A 23 -11.62 -6.13 2.38
CA SER A 23 -12.98 -5.73 2.75
C SER A 23 -12.93 -4.52 3.69
N SER A 24 -13.91 -3.62 3.59
CA SER A 24 -14.05 -2.50 4.51
C SER A 24 -14.45 -3.04 5.89
N LEU A 25 -13.54 -2.92 6.85
CA LEU A 25 -13.79 -3.25 8.25
C LEU A 25 -13.89 -1.99 9.08
N ASP A 26 -14.68 -2.06 10.16
CA ASP A 26 -14.69 -1.01 11.17
C ASP A 26 -13.30 -0.92 11.82
N SER A 27 -12.82 0.31 12.02
CA SER A 27 -11.57 0.65 12.69
C SER A 27 -11.37 -0.05 14.04
N GLY A 28 -12.45 -0.36 14.75
CA GLY A 28 -12.42 -1.04 16.05
C GLY A 28 -12.56 -2.56 15.99
N PHE A 29 -12.67 -3.17 14.80
CA PHE A 29 -12.96 -4.60 14.64
C PHE A 29 -11.98 -5.49 15.41
N PHE A 30 -10.68 -5.35 15.15
CA PHE A 30 -9.66 -6.20 15.76
C PHE A 30 -9.58 -5.99 17.27
N LYS A 31 -9.68 -4.75 17.74
CA LYS A 31 -9.71 -4.43 19.16
C LYS A 31 -10.89 -5.11 19.86
N SER A 32 -12.09 -5.02 19.29
CA SER A 32 -13.30 -5.64 19.86
C SER A 32 -13.21 -7.17 19.89
N TYR A 33 -12.76 -7.80 18.81
CA TYR A 33 -12.62 -9.27 18.77
C TYR A 33 -11.51 -9.80 19.68
N ARG A 34 -10.42 -9.05 19.84
CA ARG A 34 -9.37 -9.38 20.81
C ARG A 34 -9.92 -9.36 22.24
N LEU A 35 -10.68 -8.32 22.60
CA LEU A 35 -11.31 -8.23 23.93
C LEU A 35 -12.27 -9.39 24.17
N PHE A 36 -13.11 -9.73 23.19
CA PHE A 36 -14.02 -10.88 23.27
C PHE A 36 -13.28 -12.21 23.49
N LEU A 37 -12.19 -12.47 22.76
CA LEU A 37 -11.40 -13.69 22.96
C LEU A 37 -10.74 -13.73 24.35
N ILE A 38 -10.31 -12.59 24.88
CA ILE A 38 -9.75 -12.49 26.24
C ILE A 38 -10.82 -12.83 27.28
N GLU A 39 -12.03 -12.27 27.15
CA GLU A 39 -13.15 -12.55 28.05
C GLU A 39 -13.56 -14.03 28.02
N GLN A 40 -13.67 -14.62 26.82
CA GLN A 40 -13.98 -16.05 26.65
C GLN A 40 -12.92 -16.93 27.31
N ARG A 41 -11.65 -16.61 27.12
CA ARG A 41 -10.54 -17.33 27.77
C ARG A 41 -10.58 -17.19 29.30
N ALA A 42 -10.88 -15.99 29.81
CA ALA A 42 -11.00 -15.77 31.25
C ALA A 42 -12.18 -16.54 31.86
N GLY A 43 -13.30 -16.65 31.13
CA GLY A 43 -14.45 -17.48 31.51
C GLY A 43 -14.10 -18.95 31.64
N LEU A 44 -13.31 -19.47 30.70
CA LEU A 44 -12.81 -20.85 30.71
C LEU A 44 -11.95 -21.19 31.93
N HIS A 45 -11.12 -20.24 32.38
CA HIS A 45 -10.31 -20.42 33.58
C HIS A 45 -11.14 -20.44 34.88
N LYS A 46 -12.33 -19.80 34.90
CA LYS A 46 -13.21 -19.77 36.07
C LYS A 46 -14.09 -21.02 36.16
N ASN A 47 -14.79 -21.34 35.06
CA ASN A 47 -15.70 -22.47 34.97
C ASN A 47 -15.38 -23.24 33.69
N PHE A 48 -14.55 -24.28 33.82
CA PHE A 48 -14.15 -25.08 32.67
C PHE A 48 -15.33 -25.87 32.11
N SER A 49 -15.58 -25.73 30.81
CA SER A 49 -16.52 -26.53 30.03
C SER A 49 -15.87 -26.90 28.70
N LEU A 50 -16.01 -28.15 28.28
CA LEU A 50 -15.49 -28.63 26.99
C LEU A 50 -16.13 -27.86 25.82
N GLU A 51 -17.43 -27.59 25.90
CA GLU A 51 -18.15 -26.83 24.87
C GLU A 51 -17.60 -25.41 24.73
N ALA A 52 -17.41 -24.72 25.86
CA ALA A 52 -16.80 -23.38 25.87
C ALA A 52 -15.36 -23.40 25.33
N ALA A 53 -14.59 -24.46 25.63
CA ALA A 53 -13.21 -24.59 25.18
C ALA A 53 -13.13 -24.75 23.67
N THR A 54 -13.96 -25.63 23.10
CA THR A 54 -14.04 -25.85 21.65
C THR A 54 -14.54 -24.62 20.90
N ALA A 55 -15.51 -23.88 21.46
CA ALA A 55 -16.01 -22.64 20.89
C ALA A 55 -14.92 -21.56 20.86
N TYR A 56 -14.19 -21.37 21.97
CA TYR A 56 -13.06 -20.45 22.04
C TYR A 56 -11.95 -20.82 21.04
N GLU A 57 -11.56 -22.10 20.98
CA GLU A 57 -10.54 -22.55 20.03
C GLU A 57 -10.96 -22.30 18.58
N SER A 58 -12.23 -22.57 18.25
CA SER A 58 -12.79 -22.35 16.92
C SER A 58 -12.79 -20.86 16.57
N ALA A 59 -13.26 -20.01 17.47
CA ALA A 59 -13.25 -18.56 17.28
C ALA A 59 -11.82 -18.01 17.12
N ARG A 60 -10.88 -18.48 17.94
CA ARG A 60 -9.46 -18.11 17.85
C ARG A 60 -8.85 -18.51 16.51
N LYS A 61 -9.13 -19.73 16.03
CA LYS A 61 -8.65 -20.20 14.72
C LYS A 61 -9.19 -19.34 13.59
N VAL A 62 -10.50 -19.07 13.57
CA VAL A 62 -11.12 -18.20 12.55
C VAL A 62 -10.54 -16.79 12.60
N PHE A 63 -10.34 -16.22 13.79
CA PHE A 63 -9.74 -14.90 13.95
C PHE A 63 -8.30 -14.86 13.41
N SER A 64 -7.49 -15.88 13.72
CA SER A 64 -6.13 -16.01 13.20
C SER A 64 -6.11 -16.10 11.67
N ASP A 65 -7.03 -16.87 11.08
CA ASP A 65 -7.15 -16.98 9.63
C ASP A 65 -7.48 -15.64 8.97
N VAL A 66 -8.37 -14.85 9.59
CA VAL A 66 -8.72 -13.51 9.08
C VAL A 66 -7.50 -12.59 9.12
N VAL A 67 -6.77 -12.57 10.23
CA VAL A 67 -5.54 -11.76 10.38
C VAL A 67 -4.53 -12.14 9.31
N GLN A 68 -4.19 -13.43 9.18
CA GLN A 68 -3.19 -13.90 8.22
C GLN A 68 -3.56 -13.56 6.78
N ARG A 69 -4.83 -13.72 6.40
CA ARG A 69 -5.30 -13.38 5.04
C ARG A 69 -5.20 -11.88 4.79
N ARG A 70 -5.52 -11.06 5.78
CA ARG A 70 -5.43 -9.61 5.65
C ARG A 70 -3.98 -9.14 5.60
N GLU A 71 -3.07 -9.71 6.39
CA GLU A 71 -1.62 -9.44 6.30
C GLU A 71 -1.09 -9.65 4.88
N GLN A 72 -1.44 -10.78 4.26
CA GLN A 72 -1.05 -11.08 2.87
C GLN A 72 -1.59 -10.04 1.89
N LYS A 73 -2.87 -9.67 2.02
CA LYS A 73 -3.49 -8.65 1.16
C LYS A 73 -2.88 -7.28 1.37
N ILE A 74 -2.58 -6.89 2.60
CA ILE A 74 -1.94 -5.62 2.94
C ILE A 74 -0.56 -5.56 2.33
N LEU A 75 0.22 -6.64 2.42
CA LEU A 75 1.54 -6.73 1.81
C LEU A 75 1.46 -6.58 0.28
N LEU A 76 0.60 -7.36 -0.38
CA LEU A 76 0.43 -7.30 -1.84
C LEU A 76 -0.07 -5.94 -2.30
N LYS A 77 -1.00 -5.35 -1.54
CA LYS A 77 -1.48 -4.00 -1.80
C LYS A 77 -0.38 -2.96 -1.61
N ALA A 78 0.42 -3.04 -0.55
CA ALA A 78 1.54 -2.14 -0.32
C ALA A 78 2.57 -2.23 -1.44
N LEU A 79 2.86 -3.44 -1.93
CA LEU A 79 3.76 -3.65 -3.04
C LEU A 79 3.20 -3.04 -4.34
N HIS A 80 1.92 -3.25 -4.61
CA HIS A 80 1.24 -2.65 -5.77
C HIS A 80 1.23 -1.12 -5.71
N ASP A 81 0.85 -0.55 -4.56
CA ASP A 81 0.80 0.91 -4.35
C ASP A 81 2.19 1.55 -4.34
N PHE A 82 3.23 0.81 -3.92
CA PHE A 82 4.61 1.27 -3.96
C PHE A 82 5.13 1.42 -5.39
N HIS A 83 4.78 0.49 -6.28
CA HIS A 83 5.15 0.57 -7.70
C HIS A 83 4.15 1.37 -8.57
N GLY A 84 2.97 1.69 -8.04
CA GLY A 84 1.89 2.39 -8.75
C GLY A 84 1.82 3.90 -8.48
N GLU A 85 0.85 4.58 -9.10
CA GLU A 85 0.68 6.04 -9.04
C GLU A 85 -0.01 6.57 -7.76
N SER A 86 -0.56 5.71 -6.89
CA SER A 86 -1.31 6.19 -5.72
C SER A 86 -1.18 5.28 -4.49
N VAL A 87 -0.70 5.87 -3.39
CA VAL A 87 -0.75 5.27 -2.05
C VAL A 87 -2.15 5.51 -1.46
N SER A 88 -2.98 4.48 -1.41
CA SER A 88 -4.35 4.60 -0.89
C SER A 88 -4.50 3.86 0.44
N SER A 89 -5.01 4.51 1.49
CA SER A 89 -5.27 3.86 2.79
C SER A 89 -6.66 3.21 2.88
N GLN A 90 -7.37 3.06 1.77
CA GLN A 90 -8.73 2.53 1.75
C GLN A 90 -8.80 1.08 2.25
N GLY A 91 -9.74 0.82 3.16
CA GLY A 91 -10.04 -0.52 3.68
C GLY A 91 -9.12 -1.03 4.80
N LEU A 92 -8.14 -0.23 5.23
CA LEU A 92 -7.27 -0.53 6.35
C LEU A 92 -7.91 -0.12 7.68
N SER A 93 -7.79 -0.98 8.71
CA SER A 93 -8.05 -0.57 10.09
C SER A 93 -6.92 0.33 10.61
N ALA A 94 -7.14 0.94 11.79
CA ALA A 94 -6.11 1.77 12.42
C ALA A 94 -4.83 0.96 12.74
N GLU A 95 -4.98 -0.29 13.18
CA GLU A 95 -3.85 -1.19 13.45
C GLU A 95 -3.11 -1.60 12.16
N GLU A 96 -3.85 -1.79 11.07
CA GLU A 96 -3.30 -2.19 9.77
C GLU A 96 -2.60 -1.03 9.05
N ALA A 97 -3.04 0.20 9.27
CA ALA A 97 -2.40 1.39 8.69
C ALA A 97 -0.94 1.54 9.12
N ALA A 98 -0.62 1.20 10.37
CA ALA A 98 0.75 1.22 10.87
C ALA A 98 1.61 0.15 10.16
N LEU A 99 1.10 -1.08 10.04
CA LEU A 99 1.78 -2.17 9.33
C LEU A 99 2.02 -1.82 7.85
N TYR A 100 1.00 -1.27 7.19
CA TYR A 100 1.08 -0.81 5.81
C TYR A 100 2.17 0.25 5.63
N ALA A 101 2.22 1.26 6.50
CA ALA A 101 3.25 2.30 6.46
C ALA A 101 4.67 1.71 6.65
N SER A 102 4.81 0.71 7.52
CA SER A 102 6.08 -0.01 7.69
C SER A 102 6.52 -0.72 6.41
N PHE A 103 5.61 -1.39 5.68
CA PHE A 103 5.95 -2.01 4.40
C PHE A 103 6.42 -0.99 3.36
N ILE A 104 5.72 0.13 3.21
CA ILE A 104 6.13 1.19 2.28
C ILE A 104 7.51 1.73 2.63
N SER A 105 7.80 1.96 3.92
CA SER A 105 9.13 2.41 4.34
C SER A 105 10.24 1.37 4.08
N LEU A 106 9.92 0.08 4.22
CA LEU A 106 10.85 -1.01 3.96
C LEU A 106 11.16 -1.13 2.47
N PHE A 107 10.14 -0.98 1.61
CA PHE A 107 10.35 -1.01 0.16
C PHE A 107 11.21 0.18 -0.30
N LYS A 108 10.99 1.38 0.25
CA LYS A 108 11.86 2.55 0.01
C LYS A 108 13.30 2.30 0.41
N GLN A 109 13.52 1.82 1.64
CA GLN A 109 14.87 1.51 2.12
C GLN A 109 15.58 0.45 1.26
N TYR A 110 14.84 -0.55 0.80
CA TYR A 110 15.37 -1.59 -0.08
C TYR A 110 15.75 -1.03 -1.46
N GLU A 111 14.87 -0.22 -2.06
CA GLU A 111 15.14 0.46 -3.33
C GLU A 111 16.32 1.43 -3.21
N ASP A 112 16.34 2.27 -2.17
CA ASP A 112 17.43 3.20 -1.89
C ASP A 112 18.76 2.48 -1.71
N GLY A 113 18.78 1.34 -1.00
CA GLY A 113 19.99 0.55 -0.78
C GLY A 113 20.49 -0.19 -2.03
N LEU A 114 19.61 -0.49 -2.99
CA LEU A 114 20.00 -1.06 -4.28
C LEU A 114 20.47 0.02 -5.27
N LEU A 115 19.88 1.21 -5.21
CA LEU A 115 20.19 2.33 -6.09
C LEU A 115 21.32 3.22 -5.56
N SER A 116 21.68 3.11 -4.27
CA SER A 116 22.78 3.86 -3.67
C SER A 116 24.14 3.54 -4.30
N ASP A 117 24.34 2.31 -4.78
CA ASP A 117 25.58 1.89 -5.47
C ASP A 117 25.61 2.35 -6.94
N PHE A 118 24.45 2.65 -7.53
CA PHE A 118 24.31 3.12 -8.92
C PHE A 118 24.23 4.64 -9.05
N GLY A 119 24.44 5.39 -7.96
CA GLY A 119 24.45 6.84 -8.00
C GLY A 119 23.11 7.42 -8.45
N SER A 120 22.05 7.19 -7.67
CA SER A 120 20.84 8.00 -7.75
C SER A 120 20.46 8.51 -6.37
N PRO A 121 20.36 9.84 -6.16
CA PRO A 121 19.86 10.40 -4.92
C PRO A 121 18.34 10.31 -4.94
N SER A 122 17.75 9.45 -4.12
CA SER A 122 16.30 9.43 -3.91
C SER A 122 15.92 9.33 -2.45
N GLY A 123 16.66 10.05 -1.60
CA GLY A 123 16.07 10.65 -0.41
C GLY A 123 15.35 11.94 -0.83
N VAL A 124 14.03 11.99 -0.63
CA VAL A 124 13.22 13.19 -0.84
C VAL A 124 13.76 14.35 0.02
N GLU A 125 14.57 15.22 -0.58
CA GLU A 125 14.73 16.60 -0.13
C GLU A 125 14.25 17.56 -1.21
N ARG A 126 13.21 18.31 -0.85
CA ARG A 126 12.84 19.54 -1.52
C ARG A 126 14.06 20.49 -1.50
N ASN A 127 14.32 21.09 -2.66
CA ASN A 127 15.13 22.28 -2.92
C ASN A 127 16.66 22.08 -3.03
N SER A 128 17.17 22.02 -4.27
CA SER A 128 17.93 23.11 -4.90
C SER A 128 18.14 22.86 -6.41
N PRO A 129 18.20 23.92 -7.25
CA PRO A 129 18.26 23.82 -8.71
C PRO A 129 19.70 23.71 -9.24
N GLY A 130 19.87 22.98 -10.35
CA GLY A 130 21.16 22.72 -11.03
C GLY A 130 21.65 21.32 -10.67
N GLU A 131 21.81 20.37 -11.59
CA GLU A 131 22.54 20.47 -12.85
C GLU A 131 21.88 19.59 -13.94
N ASN A 132 21.78 20.10 -15.18
CA ASN A 132 21.28 19.45 -16.40
C ASN A 132 19.78 19.17 -16.56
N THR A 133 18.93 20.17 -16.27
CA THR A 133 17.58 20.20 -16.85
C THR A 133 17.59 20.89 -18.22
N VAL A 134 16.93 20.27 -19.20
CA VAL A 134 16.74 20.80 -20.55
C VAL A 134 15.27 21.17 -20.69
N THR A 135 15.00 22.37 -21.20
CA THR A 135 13.63 22.79 -21.47
C THR A 135 13.23 22.33 -22.86
N VAL A 136 12.16 21.56 -22.93
CA VAL A 136 11.61 21.06 -24.20
C VAL A 136 10.18 21.57 -24.40
N ARG A 137 9.82 21.82 -25.66
CA ARG A 137 8.45 22.09 -26.10
C ARG A 137 7.83 20.80 -26.64
N MET A 138 6.70 20.41 -26.07
CA MET A 138 5.95 19.24 -26.50
C MET A 138 5.24 19.49 -27.82
N LEU A 139 5.33 18.55 -28.77
CA LEU A 139 4.70 18.65 -30.09
C LEU A 139 3.33 17.95 -30.15
N ALA A 140 3.05 17.04 -29.22
CA ALA A 140 1.81 16.28 -29.11
C ALA A 140 1.40 16.11 -27.64
N ASP A 141 0.13 15.77 -27.42
CA ASP A 141 -0.38 15.40 -26.10
C ASP A 141 0.22 14.06 -25.64
N LEU A 142 0.74 14.02 -24.42
CA LEU A 142 1.36 12.84 -23.82
C LEU A 142 0.75 12.59 -22.44
N PRO A 143 0.17 11.41 -22.18
CA PRO A 143 -0.27 11.04 -20.84
C PRO A 143 0.94 10.90 -19.90
N GLN A 144 0.68 10.72 -18.61
CA GLN A 144 1.73 10.40 -17.64
C GLN A 144 2.37 9.03 -17.99
N PHE A 145 3.70 8.95 -17.92
CA PHE A 145 4.47 7.73 -18.20
C PHE A 145 5.74 7.68 -17.34
N VAL A 146 6.41 6.52 -17.31
CA VAL A 146 7.67 6.34 -16.57
C VAL A 146 8.85 6.53 -17.52
N GLY A 147 9.67 7.54 -17.25
CA GLY A 147 10.95 7.81 -17.90
C GLY A 147 12.15 7.28 -17.10
N ILE A 148 13.35 7.65 -17.55
CA ILE A 148 14.62 7.20 -16.97
C ILE A 148 14.80 7.81 -15.57
N SER A 149 14.38 9.06 -15.36
CA SER A 149 14.44 9.73 -14.06
C SER A 149 13.23 9.49 -13.15
N GLY A 150 12.30 8.60 -13.52
CA GLY A 150 11.04 8.37 -12.80
C GLY A 150 9.80 8.81 -13.56
N ILE A 151 8.72 9.19 -12.87
CA ILE A 151 7.42 9.47 -13.50
C ILE A 151 7.40 10.88 -14.13
N ILE A 152 6.96 10.97 -15.39
CA ILE A 152 6.98 12.19 -16.21
C ILE A 152 5.61 12.40 -16.88
N GLY A 153 5.10 13.63 -16.87
CA GLY A 153 3.81 14.01 -17.45
C GLY A 153 2.68 14.14 -16.43
N PRO A 154 1.42 14.39 -16.84
CA PRO A 154 0.93 14.52 -18.22
C PRO A 154 1.32 15.85 -18.90
N PHE A 155 1.48 15.82 -20.22
CA PHE A 155 1.81 16.99 -21.04
C PHE A 155 0.79 17.25 -22.15
N SER A 156 0.53 18.53 -22.42
CA SER A 156 -0.28 18.99 -23.55
C SER A 156 0.58 19.46 -24.71
N ALA A 157 0.04 19.38 -25.93
CA ALA A 157 0.66 19.90 -27.13
C ALA A 157 0.99 21.39 -26.96
N SER A 158 2.21 21.78 -27.34
CA SER A 158 2.82 23.10 -27.13
C SER A 158 3.16 23.50 -25.69
N GLN A 159 2.99 22.62 -24.69
CA GLN A 159 3.46 22.86 -23.33
C GLN A 159 5.00 22.88 -23.29
N GLN A 160 5.58 23.77 -22.48
CA GLN A 160 7.00 23.77 -22.16
C GLN A 160 7.20 23.04 -20.83
N ALA A 161 8.14 22.10 -20.79
CA ALA A 161 8.48 21.35 -19.59
C ALA A 161 10.00 21.32 -19.42
N ALA A 162 10.45 21.58 -18.19
CA ALA A 162 11.84 21.37 -17.81
C ALA A 162 11.99 19.90 -17.38
N LEU A 163 12.77 19.15 -18.16
CA LEU A 163 12.99 17.72 -17.94
C LEU A 163 14.49 17.46 -17.73
N PRO A 164 14.86 16.38 -17.01
CA PRO A 164 16.24 15.93 -16.99
C PRO A 164 16.77 15.68 -18.42
N ALA A 165 18.04 16.01 -18.68
CA ALA A 165 18.63 15.96 -20.02
C ALA A 165 18.47 14.60 -20.71
N GLU A 166 18.54 13.50 -19.95
CA GLU A 166 18.36 12.14 -20.45
C GLU A 166 16.94 11.92 -21.02
N ASP A 167 15.90 12.33 -20.27
CA ASP A 167 14.51 12.18 -20.70
C ASP A 167 14.13 13.18 -21.81
N ALA A 168 14.67 14.40 -21.75
CA ALA A 168 14.50 15.38 -22.82
C ALA A 168 15.06 14.88 -24.16
N ARG A 169 16.26 14.29 -24.15
CA ARG A 169 16.88 13.71 -25.37
C ARG A 169 16.03 12.60 -25.95
N LEU A 170 15.52 11.69 -25.11
CA LEU A 170 14.65 10.60 -25.56
C LEU A 170 13.37 11.11 -26.25
N LEU A 171 12.76 12.18 -25.73
CA LEU A 171 11.55 12.77 -26.31
C LEU A 171 11.85 13.53 -27.63
N VAL A 172 13.03 14.14 -27.74
CA VAL A 172 13.48 14.79 -28.98
C VAL A 172 13.81 13.76 -30.05
N GLU A 173 14.51 12.67 -29.71
CA GLU A 173 14.82 11.57 -30.64
C GLU A 173 13.56 10.89 -31.17
N ARG A 174 12.55 10.72 -30.31
CA ARG A 174 11.24 10.16 -30.71
C ARG A 174 10.36 11.14 -31.47
N GLY A 175 10.81 12.38 -31.67
CA GLY A 175 10.09 13.42 -32.43
C GLY A 175 8.81 13.92 -31.76
N VAL A 176 8.65 13.68 -30.45
CA VAL A 176 7.45 14.08 -29.68
C VAL A 176 7.67 15.38 -28.90
N ALA A 177 8.92 15.81 -28.73
CA ALA A 177 9.30 17.10 -28.17
C ALA A 177 10.41 17.75 -28.99
N LYS A 178 10.61 19.06 -28.80
CA LYS A 178 11.68 19.82 -29.42
C LYS A 178 12.40 20.65 -28.35
N GLU A 179 13.72 20.54 -28.29
CA GLU A 179 14.56 21.39 -27.44
C GLU A 179 14.42 22.86 -27.84
N ILE A 180 14.41 23.75 -26.83
CA ILE A 180 14.29 25.21 -27.00
C ILE A 180 15.62 25.87 -26.69
#